data_AF-A0A315AJN1-F1
#
_entry.id   AF-A0A315AJN1-F1
#
_cell.length_a   1.000
_cell.length_b   1.000
_cell.length_c   1.000
_cell.angle_alpha   90.00
_cell.angle_beta   90.00
_cell.angle_gamma   90.00
#
_symmetry.space_group_name_H-M   'P 1'
#
loop_
_entity.id
_entity.type
_entity.pdbx_description
1 polymer ?
#
loop_
_entity_poly.entity_id
_entity_poly.type
_entity_poly.pdbx_seq_one_letter_code
_entity_poly.pdbx_strand_id
1 'polypeptide(L)'
;MNIKATQPLAVFSNGGLTHITKISLRSVSDNLVDSVTFKYVLFTESDETVGEGEVSLDASNYGTWDASANGAYKIVCSRLGLELV
;
A
#
# COMPACT_ATOMS: atom_id res chain seq x y z
N MET A 1 8.29 -10.21 5.09
CA MET A 1 7.64 -9.04 4.46
C MET A 1 6.50 -9.60 3.61
N ASN A 2 5.24 -9.28 3.93
CA ASN A 2 4.10 -9.81 3.17
C ASN A 2 3.94 -8.99 1.90
N ILE A 3 3.91 -9.63 0.73
CA ILE A 3 3.73 -8.97 -0.57
C ILE A 3 2.39 -9.43 -1.15
N LYS A 4 1.66 -8.50 -1.78
CA LYS A 4 0.40 -8.75 -2.47
C LYS A 4 0.49 -8.28 -3.92
N ALA A 5 -0.15 -9.01 -4.82
CA ALA A 5 -0.29 -8.62 -6.22
C ALA A 5 -1.35 -7.52 -6.36
N THR A 6 -1.11 -6.62 -7.31
CA THR A 6 -2.06 -5.59 -7.74
C THR A 6 -2.33 -5.75 -9.23
N GLN A 7 -3.45 -5.22 -9.70
CA GLN A 7 -3.60 -4.94 -11.12
C GLN A 7 -2.45 -4.04 -11.57
N PRO A 8 -1.86 -4.28 -12.76
CA PRO A 8 -0.78 -3.45 -13.27
C PRO A 8 -1.20 -1.98 -13.39
N LEU A 9 -0.49 -1.08 -12.71
CA LEU A 9 -0.67 0.36 -12.85
C LEU A 9 0.57 0.97 -13.51
N ALA A 10 0.39 1.59 -14.67
CA ALA A 10 1.46 2.29 -15.37
C ALA A 10 1.83 3.57 -14.61
N VAL A 11 3.11 3.74 -14.32
CA VAL A 11 3.67 4.92 -13.66
C VAL A 11 4.98 5.33 -14.31
N PHE A 12 5.33 6.60 -14.20
CA PHE A 12 6.63 7.09 -14.64
C PHE A 12 7.61 7.02 -13.47
N SER A 13 8.68 6.25 -13.62
CA SER A 13 9.73 6.10 -12.61
C SER A 13 11.10 6.02 -13.28
N ASN A 14 12.12 6.64 -12.68
CA ASN A 14 13.50 6.63 -13.17
C ASN A 14 13.66 7.01 -14.66
N GLY A 15 12.86 7.95 -15.15
CA GLY A 15 12.94 8.44 -16.53
C GLY A 15 12.27 7.53 -17.57
N GLY A 16 11.55 6.49 -17.15
CA GLY A 16 10.83 5.57 -18.03
C GLY A 16 9.44 5.23 -17.53
N LEU A 17 8.62 4.67 -18.42
CA LEU A 17 7.34 4.06 -18.05
C LEU A 17 7.61 2.67 -17.44
N THR A 18 7.04 2.42 -16.26
CA THR A 18 7.07 1.11 -15.59
C THR A 18 5.68 0.75 -15.09
N HIS A 19 5.51 -0.48 -14.60
CA HIS A 19 4.24 -0.97 -14.07
C HIS A 19 4.42 -1.46 -12.63
N ILE A 20 3.59 -0.93 -11.73
CA ILE A 20 3.46 -1.47 -10.37
C ILE A 20 2.55 -2.69 -10.46
N THR A 21 3.03 -3.85 -10.02
CA THR A 21 2.26 -5.10 -10.01
C THR A 21 2.22 -5.75 -8.63
N LYS A 22 3.00 -5.22 -7.68
CA LYS A 22 3.14 -5.76 -6.33
C LYS A 22 3.26 -4.63 -5.31
N ILE A 23 2.70 -4.86 -4.14
CA ILE A 23 2.80 -3.96 -2.98
C ILE A 23 3.12 -4.77 -1.73
N SER A 24 3.99 -4.21 -0.88
CA SER A 24 4.20 -4.68 0.48
C SER A 24 3.79 -3.61 1.46
N LEU A 25 3.16 -4.02 2.57
CA LEU A 25 2.80 -3.15 3.68
C LEU A 25 3.38 -3.65 5.00
N ARG A 26 3.65 -2.70 5.90
CA ARG A 26 3.84 -2.94 7.33
C ARG A 26 3.22 -1.81 8.14
N SER A 27 2.58 -2.12 9.26
CA SER A 27 2.24 -1.10 10.26
C SER A 27 3.53 -0.63 10.93
N VAL A 28 3.69 0.68 11.08
CA VAL A 28 4.86 1.30 11.73
C VAL A 28 4.47 2.10 12.98
N SER A 29 3.21 2.46 13.14
CA SER A 29 2.67 3.11 14.33
C SER A 29 1.19 2.80 14.40
N ASP A 30 0.73 2.01 15.37
CA ASP A 30 -0.69 1.73 15.59
C ASP A 30 -0.97 1.95 17.08
N ASN A 31 -1.88 2.87 17.39
CA ASN A 31 -2.26 3.14 18.78
C ASN A 31 -3.39 2.23 19.26
N LEU A 32 -3.91 1.35 18.40
CA LEU A 32 -5.00 0.40 18.66
C LEU A 32 -6.34 1.05 19.05
N VAL A 33 -6.47 2.35 18.88
CA VAL A 33 -7.64 3.13 19.30
C VAL A 33 -8.26 3.83 18.09
N ASP A 34 -7.49 4.68 17.42
CA ASP A 34 -8.01 5.59 16.40
C ASP A 34 -6.99 6.03 15.34
N SER A 35 -5.74 5.57 15.41
CA SER A 35 -4.74 5.91 14.41
C SER A 35 -3.78 4.77 14.10
N VAL A 36 -3.47 4.62 12.81
CA VAL A 36 -2.44 3.70 12.33
C VAL A 36 -1.71 4.28 11.13
N THR A 37 -0.39 4.11 11.08
CA THR A 37 0.46 4.44 9.94
C THR A 37 0.98 3.15 9.31
N PHE A 38 0.75 3.00 8.01
CA PHE A 38 1.29 1.92 7.19
C PHE A 38 2.42 2.44 6.32
N LYS A 39 3.61 1.83 6.41
CA LYS A 39 4.66 2.01 5.41
C LYS A 39 4.44 1.04 4.25
N TYR A 40 4.47 1.54 3.03
CA TYR A 40 4.33 0.76 1.81
C TYR A 40 5.58 0.80 0.94
N VAL A 41 5.80 -0.28 0.18
CA VAL A 41 6.80 -0.37 -0.87
C VAL A 41 6.14 -0.97 -2.10
N LEU A 42 6.35 -0.35 -3.26
CA LEU A 42 5.78 -0.71 -4.55
C LEU A 42 6.83 -1.40 -5.40
N PHE A 43 6.45 -2.46 -6.09
CA PHE A 43 7.35 -3.27 -6.89
C PHE A 43 6.82 -3.53 -8.30
N THR A 44 7.75 -3.71 -9.23
CA THR A 44 7.49 -4.27 -10.55
C THR A 44 7.32 -5.79 -10.47
N GLU A 45 6.98 -6.42 -11.60
CA GLU A 45 6.91 -7.88 -11.71
C GLU A 45 8.25 -8.55 -11.38
N SER A 46 9.37 -7.90 -11.74
CA SER A 46 10.74 -8.36 -11.48
C SER A 46 11.25 -8.07 -10.06
N ASP A 47 10.38 -7.69 -9.12
CA ASP A 47 10.73 -7.33 -7.73
C ASP A 47 11.62 -6.07 -7.61
N GLU A 48 11.68 -5.24 -8.64
CA GLU A 48 12.36 -3.94 -8.55
C GLU A 48 11.48 -2.93 -7.82
N THR A 49 12.06 -2.19 -6.87
CA THR A 49 11.34 -1.15 -6.15
C THR A 49 11.05 0.05 -7.05
N VAL A 50 9.78 0.38 -7.20
CA VAL A 50 9.31 1.57 -7.94
C VAL A 50 9.27 2.80 -7.04
N GLY A 51 8.93 2.61 -5.76
CA GLY A 51 8.85 3.67 -4.76
C GLY A 51 8.36 3.16 -3.41
N GLU A 52 8.50 3.99 -2.38
CA GLU A 52 8.00 3.73 -1.04
C GLU A 52 7.37 4.99 -0.44
N GLY A 53 6.53 4.80 0.57
CA GLY A 53 5.87 5.90 1.26
C GLY A 53 5.07 5.43 2.46
N GLU A 54 4.27 6.33 3.01
CA GLU A 54 3.45 6.07 4.18
C GLU A 54 2.01 6.52 3.96
N VAL A 55 1.08 5.76 4.52
CA VAL A 55 -0.34 6.10 4.57
C VAL A 55 -0.78 6.03 6.02
N SER A 56 -1.24 7.17 6.55
CA SER A 56 -1.82 7.26 7.88
C SER A 56 -3.34 7.25 7.82
N LEU A 57 -3.94 6.46 8.70
CA LEU A 57 -5.33 6.49 9.07
C LEU A 57 -5.47 7.24 10.41
N ASP A 58 -6.50 8.07 10.48
CA ASP A 58 -6.87 8.86 11.66
C ASP A 58 -8.28 8.45 12.12
N ALA A 59 -8.76 9.05 13.21
CA ALA A 59 -10.04 8.69 13.82
C ALA A 59 -11.24 8.71 12.85
N SER A 60 -11.16 9.49 11.76
CA SER A 60 -12.26 9.60 10.78
C SER A 60 -12.39 8.36 9.89
N ASN A 61 -11.29 7.62 9.68
CA ASN A 61 -11.22 6.50 8.74
C ASN A 61 -10.62 5.23 9.35
N TYR A 62 -10.10 5.28 10.57
CA TYR A 62 -9.60 4.11 11.30
C TYR A 62 -10.68 3.03 11.43
N GLY A 63 -11.92 3.42 11.73
CA GLY A 63 -13.05 2.49 11.83
C GLY A 63 -13.45 1.79 10.51
N THR A 64 -12.94 2.26 9.36
CA THR A 64 -13.14 1.58 8.07
C THR A 64 -12.18 0.40 7.86
N TRP A 65 -11.11 0.33 8.67
CA TRP A 65 -10.19 -0.79 8.68
C TRP A 65 -10.71 -1.89 9.60
N ASP A 66 -10.92 -3.08 9.05
CA ASP A 66 -11.35 -4.28 9.78
C ASP A 66 -10.25 -4.92 10.64
N ALA A 67 -9.16 -4.18 10.93
CA ALA A 67 -7.94 -4.64 11.59
C ALA A 67 -7.23 -5.83 10.91
N SER A 68 -7.68 -6.27 9.72
CA SER A 68 -7.06 -7.37 9.00
C SER A 68 -5.94 -6.88 8.11
N ALA A 69 -4.98 -7.76 7.82
CA ALA A 69 -3.96 -7.48 6.81
C ALA A 69 -4.60 -7.10 5.47
N ASN A 70 -5.64 -7.84 5.03
CA ASN A 70 -6.28 -7.58 3.74
C ASN A 70 -7.00 -6.23 3.69
N GLY A 71 -7.63 -5.81 4.79
CA GLY A 71 -8.24 -4.50 4.93
C GLY A 71 -7.22 -3.36 4.79
N ALA A 72 -6.04 -3.52 5.42
CA ALA A 72 -4.95 -2.55 5.28
C ALA A 72 -4.49 -2.42 3.82
N TYR A 73 -4.31 -3.54 3.12
CA TYR A 73 -3.98 -3.54 1.69
C TYR A 73 -5.05 -2.81 0.86
N LYS A 74 -6.33 -3.07 1.10
CA LYS A 74 -7.43 -2.45 0.34
C LYS A 74 -7.43 -0.93 0.51
N ILE A 75 -7.30 -0.45 1.75
CA ILE A 75 -7.31 0.99 2.05
C ILE A 75 -6.10 1.68 1.42
N VAL A 76 -4.90 1.13 1.60
CA VAL A 76 -3.69 1.72 1.04
C VAL A 76 -3.72 1.70 -0.49
N CYS A 77 -4.12 0.59 -1.11
CA CYS A 77 -4.23 0.50 -2.56
C CYS A 77 -5.23 1.53 -3.10
N SER A 78 -6.41 1.66 -2.49
CA SER A 78 -7.41 2.64 -2.89
C SER A 78 -6.88 4.08 -2.84
N ARG A 79 -6.09 4.45 -1.82
CA ARG A 79 -5.47 5.79 -1.73
C ARG A 79 -4.39 6.03 -2.79
N LEU A 80 -3.73 4.97 -3.24
CA LEU A 80 -2.69 5.03 -4.27
C LEU A 80 -3.25 4.86 -5.70
N GLY A 81 -4.56 4.68 -5.86
CA GLY A 81 -5.17 4.37 -7.17
C GLY A 81 -4.82 2.97 -7.70
N LEU A 82 -4.41 2.06 -6.81
CA LEU A 82 -4.12 0.66 -7.10
C LEU A 82 -5.33 -0.22 -6.79
N GLU A 83 -5.42 -1.36 -7.47
CA GLU A 83 -6.42 -2.40 -7.22
C GLU A 83 -5.72 -3.71 -6.85
N LEU A 84 -6.17 -4.39 -5.80
CA LEU A 84 -5.63 -5.71 -5.41
C LEU A 84 -6.19 -6.82 -6.31
N VAL A 85 -5.41 -7.87 -6.50
CA VAL A 85 -5.86 -9.13 -7.14
C VAL A 85 -6.45 -10.09 -6.12
#